data_AF-A0A0U1PQN3-F1
#
_entry.id   AF-A0A0U1PQN3-F1
#
_cell.length_a   1.000
_cell.length_b   1.000
_cell.length_c   1.000
_cell.angle_alpha   90.00
_cell.angle_beta   90.00
_cell.angle_gamma   90.00
#
_symmetry.space_group_name_H-M   'P 1'
#
loop_
_entity.id
_entity.type
_entity.pdbx_description
1 polymer ?
#
loop_
_entity_poly.entity_id
_entity_poly.type
_entity_poly.pdbx_seq_one_letter_code
_entity_poly.pdbx_strand_id
1 'polypeptide(L)'
;MSTTVVFDSNVWEQVADEAKRAVAPPTIQALHDLISMKAITPFFFEGIVNLEAIPKKARKAYLQRYKPSIKMSVDNTVEHESLGTPPAGIPEYLETTVKKAVALGFRFVHLPRIAAPRHLLADQYKAPEILPLQVRLDRGFECLRYIESLGCGKGALMAMLENPQNGLVPALQDDSITEKKFAQGVAEWMDGDALSATYAYGLEYFCTSDQGAGAGTSSIFHPSKRALYVQNYNVKIVTPDELLAILHTAPPEVPAPQEA
;
A
#
# COMPACT_ATOMS: atom_id res chain seq x y z
N MET A 1 10.56 21.62 5.07
CA MET A 1 9.37 20.77 5.34
C MET A 1 9.79 19.29 5.42
N SER A 2 9.05 18.41 6.09
CA SER A 2 9.37 16.96 6.12
C SER A 2 8.88 16.27 4.83
N THR A 3 9.70 15.39 4.26
CA THR A 3 9.36 14.66 3.02
C THR A 3 8.42 13.50 3.32
N THR A 4 7.30 13.40 2.60
CA THR A 4 6.34 12.31 2.81
C THR A 4 6.65 11.08 1.96
N VAL A 5 6.78 9.91 2.59
CA VAL A 5 7.20 8.68 1.91
C VAL A 5 6.35 7.49 2.35
N VAL A 6 5.72 6.80 1.40
CA VAL A 6 5.17 5.45 1.61
C VAL A 6 6.28 4.45 1.31
N PHE A 7 6.60 3.59 2.28
CA PHE A 7 7.57 2.51 2.10
C PHE A 7 6.85 1.20 1.80
N ASP A 8 7.27 0.55 0.72
CA ASP A 8 6.79 -0.78 0.32
C ASP A 8 7.25 -1.85 1.33
N SER A 9 6.55 -3.00 1.32
CA SER A 9 6.79 -4.21 2.11
C SER A 9 8.25 -4.65 2.13
N ASN A 10 8.94 -4.55 0.99
CA ASN A 10 10.35 -4.92 0.86
C ASN A 10 11.35 -3.89 1.43
N VAL A 11 10.90 -2.71 1.85
CA VAL A 11 11.76 -1.66 2.44
C VAL A 11 11.43 -1.39 3.90
N TRP A 12 10.15 -1.18 4.26
CA TRP A 12 9.78 -0.66 5.57
C TRP A 12 10.23 -1.57 6.72
N GLU A 13 10.19 -2.89 6.53
CA GLU A 13 10.59 -3.85 7.55
C GLU A 13 12.08 -3.73 7.88
N GLN A 14 12.92 -3.49 6.87
CA GLN A 14 14.36 -3.30 7.06
C GLN A 14 14.66 -1.98 7.75
N VAL A 15 13.85 -0.94 7.49
CA VAL A 15 13.98 0.35 8.17
C VAL A 15 13.56 0.24 9.64
N ALA A 16 12.43 -0.41 9.92
CA ALA A 16 11.83 -0.44 11.25
C ALA A 16 12.45 -1.47 12.20
N ASP A 17 12.85 -2.65 11.70
CA ASP A 17 13.41 -3.71 12.53
C ASP A 17 14.93 -3.63 12.61
N GLU A 18 15.46 -3.48 13.83
CA GLU A 18 16.90 -3.34 14.08
C GLU A 18 17.72 -4.54 13.58
N ALA A 19 17.23 -5.77 13.75
CA ALA A 19 17.97 -6.96 13.33
C ALA A 19 18.03 -7.07 11.79
N LYS A 20 16.94 -6.71 11.10
CA LYS A 20 16.94 -6.59 9.63
C LYS A 20 17.82 -5.44 9.15
N ARG A 21 17.77 -4.30 9.83
CA ARG A 21 18.58 -3.12 9.51
C ARG A 21 20.07 -3.38 9.63
N ALA A 22 20.50 -4.15 10.64
CA ALA A 22 21.90 -4.45 10.91
C ALA A 22 22.60 -5.22 9.77
N VAL A 23 21.85 -5.95 8.95
CA VAL A 23 22.36 -6.72 7.79
C VAL A 23 21.95 -6.12 6.44
N ALA A 24 21.20 -5.02 6.46
CA ALA A 24 20.75 -4.32 5.27
C ALA A 24 21.85 -3.39 4.71
N PRO A 25 21.73 -2.92 3.45
CA PRO A 25 22.64 -1.92 2.91
C PRO A 25 22.68 -0.65 3.78
N PRO A 26 23.83 0.08 3.84
CA PRO A 26 23.97 1.30 4.65
C PRO A 26 22.88 2.35 4.41
N THR A 27 22.33 2.40 3.20
CA THR A 27 21.20 3.27 2.82
C THR A 27 19.99 3.09 3.73
N ILE A 28 19.68 1.86 4.19
CA ILE A 28 18.55 1.61 5.08
C ILE A 28 18.77 2.23 6.46
N GLN A 29 20.00 2.18 6.99
CA GLN A 29 20.34 2.87 8.23
C GLN A 29 20.20 4.39 8.08
N ALA A 30 20.68 4.96 6.98
CA ALA A 30 20.53 6.39 6.71
C ALA A 30 19.04 6.81 6.63
N LEU A 31 18.18 6.01 5.99
CA LEU A 31 16.74 6.27 5.94
C LEU A 31 16.09 6.21 7.34
N HIS A 32 16.48 5.23 8.16
CA HIS A 32 16.05 5.16 9.56
C HIS A 32 16.42 6.43 10.34
N ASP A 33 17.65 6.92 10.16
CA ASP A 33 18.13 8.11 10.85
C ASP A 33 17.38 9.36 10.39
N LEU A 34 17.11 9.49 9.09
CA LEU A 34 16.30 10.59 8.55
C LEU A 34 14.86 10.60 9.08
N ILE A 35 14.26 9.42 9.27
CA ILE A 35 12.94 9.29 9.92
C ILE A 35 13.02 9.66 11.40
N SER A 36 14.06 9.20 12.10
CA SER A 36 14.28 9.50 13.51
C SER A 36 14.44 11.00 13.75
N MET A 37 15.17 11.68 12.85
CA MET A 37 15.38 13.13 12.83
C MET A 37 14.18 13.93 12.27
N LYS A 38 13.08 13.26 11.89
CA LYS A 38 11.86 13.88 11.33
C LYS A 38 12.08 14.63 10.01
N ALA A 39 13.12 14.28 9.26
CA ALA A 39 13.32 14.73 7.88
C ALA A 39 12.40 13.98 6.90
N ILE A 40 12.01 12.75 7.26
CA ILE A 40 11.01 11.93 6.54
C ILE A 40 9.80 11.72 7.44
N THR A 41 8.61 11.89 6.88
CA THR A 41 7.35 11.43 7.46
C THR A 41 6.97 10.10 6.80
N PRO A 42 7.12 8.97 7.50
CA PRO A 42 6.97 7.65 6.90
C PRO A 42 5.54 7.12 6.97
N PHE A 43 5.17 6.34 5.96
CA PHE A 43 3.88 5.67 5.85
C PHE A 43 4.05 4.25 5.29
N PHE A 44 3.05 3.38 5.50
CA PHE A 44 2.90 2.12 4.79
C PHE A 44 1.44 1.91 4.38
N PHE A 45 1.19 1.10 3.36
CA PHE A 45 -0.15 0.81 2.88
C PHE A 45 -0.84 -0.28 3.72
N GLU A 46 -2.15 -0.17 3.97
CA GLU A 46 -2.93 -1.14 4.77
C GLU A 46 -2.86 -2.59 4.27
N GLY A 47 -2.48 -2.82 3.00
CA GLY A 47 -2.28 -4.15 2.42
C GLY A 47 -1.40 -5.08 3.26
N ILE A 48 -0.37 -4.53 3.92
CA ILE A 48 0.62 -5.31 4.70
C ILE A 48 -0.01 -6.09 5.87
N VAL A 49 -1.11 -5.59 6.45
CA VAL A 49 -1.83 -6.25 7.56
C VAL A 49 -3.14 -6.90 7.10
N ASN A 50 -3.46 -6.83 5.82
CA ASN A 50 -4.70 -7.36 5.23
C ASN A 50 -4.38 -8.60 4.37
N LEU A 51 -4.52 -8.49 3.04
CA LEU A 51 -4.31 -9.61 2.13
C LEU A 51 -2.86 -10.09 2.09
N GLU A 52 -1.90 -9.22 2.38
CA GLU A 52 -0.48 -9.61 2.34
C GLU A 52 -0.04 -10.41 3.55
N ALA A 53 -0.65 -10.14 4.72
CA ALA A 53 -0.43 -10.90 5.95
C ALA A 53 -0.89 -12.36 5.83
N ILE A 54 -1.82 -12.64 4.91
CA ILE A 54 -2.25 -14.00 4.62
C ILE A 54 -1.15 -14.73 3.83
N PRO A 55 -0.68 -15.91 4.29
CA PRO A 55 0.33 -16.68 3.58
C PRO A 55 -0.07 -16.93 2.12
N LYS A 56 0.89 -16.77 1.19
CA LYS A 56 0.64 -16.85 -0.27
C LYS A 56 -0.23 -18.05 -0.69
N LYS A 57 0.06 -19.24 -0.12
CA LYS A 57 -0.69 -20.49 -0.38
C LYS A 57 -2.14 -20.46 0.17
N ALA A 58 -2.40 -19.70 1.22
CA ALA A 58 -3.72 -19.62 1.86
C ALA A 58 -4.62 -18.51 1.27
N ARG A 59 -4.08 -17.56 0.49
CA ARG A 59 -4.83 -16.39 -0.02
C ARG A 59 -6.07 -16.79 -0.84
N LYS A 60 -5.94 -17.78 -1.74
CA LYS A 60 -7.06 -18.27 -2.57
C LYS A 60 -8.17 -18.84 -1.71
N ALA A 61 -7.84 -19.80 -0.85
CA ALA A 61 -8.80 -20.48 0.03
C ALA A 61 -9.43 -19.53 1.08
N TYR A 62 -8.73 -18.47 1.47
CA TYR A 62 -9.30 -17.41 2.30
C TYR A 62 -10.37 -16.62 1.53
N LEU A 63 -10.02 -16.10 0.35
CA LEU A 63 -10.93 -15.27 -0.44
C LEU A 63 -12.16 -16.04 -0.98
N GLN A 64 -12.03 -17.35 -1.25
CA GLN A 64 -13.18 -18.20 -1.60
C GLN A 64 -14.22 -18.29 -0.47
N ARG A 65 -13.78 -18.21 0.79
CA ARG A 65 -14.65 -18.29 1.98
C ARG A 65 -14.99 -16.92 2.57
N TYR A 66 -14.43 -15.86 2.00
CA TYR A 66 -14.59 -14.51 2.52
C TYR A 66 -15.99 -13.98 2.25
N LYS A 67 -16.63 -13.45 3.29
CA LYS A 67 -17.89 -12.72 3.25
C LYS A 67 -17.67 -11.37 3.91
N PRO A 68 -18.04 -10.24 3.29
CA PRO A 68 -17.90 -8.94 3.95
C PRO A 68 -18.92 -8.79 5.08
N SER A 69 -18.54 -8.09 6.14
CA SER A 69 -19.50 -7.58 7.13
C SER A 69 -20.17 -6.32 6.57
N ILE A 70 -21.49 -6.21 6.70
CA ILE A 70 -22.25 -5.05 6.23
C ILE A 70 -23.01 -4.47 7.40
N LYS A 71 -22.81 -3.17 7.67
CA LYS A 71 -23.57 -2.41 8.65
C LYS A 71 -24.19 -1.20 7.98
N MET A 72 -25.50 -1.08 8.06
CA MET A 72 -26.26 0.05 7.53
C MET A 72 -26.96 0.73 8.69
N SER A 73 -26.83 2.05 8.75
CA SER A 73 -27.45 2.87 9.79
C SER A 73 -28.19 4.05 9.17
N VAL A 74 -29.35 4.39 9.74
CA VAL A 74 -30.14 5.60 9.44
C VAL A 74 -30.27 6.39 10.73
N ASP A 75 -29.92 7.68 10.70
CA ASP A 75 -29.97 8.57 11.87
C ASP A 75 -29.27 8.00 13.12
N ASN A 76 -28.08 7.41 12.91
CA ASN A 76 -27.28 6.70 13.92
C ASN A 76 -27.91 5.43 14.53
N THR A 77 -29.06 4.99 14.03
CA THR A 77 -29.70 3.72 14.38
C THR A 77 -29.27 2.64 13.39
N VAL A 78 -28.81 1.49 13.90
CA VAL A 78 -28.39 0.37 13.04
C VAL A 78 -29.64 -0.35 12.52
N GLU A 79 -29.92 -0.19 11.24
CA GLU A 79 -31.07 -0.81 10.55
C GLU A 79 -30.75 -2.24 10.08
N HIS A 80 -29.50 -2.47 9.69
CA HIS A 80 -29.05 -3.78 9.23
C HIS A 80 -27.61 -4.03 9.62
N GLU A 81 -27.34 -5.20 10.17
CA GLU A 81 -25.98 -5.67 10.46
C GLU A 81 -25.87 -7.14 10.06
N SER A 82 -24.93 -7.45 9.17
CA SER A 82 -24.51 -8.80 8.86
C SER A 82 -23.04 -8.96 9.21
N LEU A 83 -22.74 -10.03 9.93
CA LEU A 83 -21.37 -10.38 10.29
C LEU A 83 -20.79 -11.25 9.18
N GLY A 84 -19.71 -10.75 8.59
CA GLY A 84 -18.92 -11.46 7.60
C GLY A 84 -17.86 -12.35 8.20
N THR A 85 -16.92 -12.77 7.35
CA THR A 85 -15.69 -13.45 7.75
C THR A 85 -14.83 -12.48 8.55
N PRO A 86 -14.36 -12.86 9.75
CA PRO A 86 -13.45 -12.01 10.50
C PRO A 86 -12.16 -11.75 9.70
N PRO A 87 -11.47 -10.64 9.98
CA PRO A 87 -10.15 -10.39 9.39
C PRO A 87 -9.23 -11.57 9.64
N ALA A 88 -8.39 -11.91 8.65
CA ALA A 88 -7.36 -12.91 8.87
C ALA A 88 -6.45 -12.46 10.02
N GLY A 89 -6.06 -13.39 10.88
CA GLY A 89 -5.04 -13.11 11.88
C GLY A 89 -3.72 -12.75 11.19
N ILE A 90 -2.98 -11.80 11.77
CA ILE A 90 -1.64 -11.47 11.34
C ILE A 90 -0.61 -12.28 12.14
N PRO A 91 0.54 -12.66 11.56
CA PRO A 91 1.61 -13.28 12.33
C PRO A 91 2.11 -12.38 13.46
N GLU A 92 2.45 -12.95 14.62
CA GLU A 92 2.95 -12.21 15.79
C GLU A 92 4.20 -11.36 15.47
N TYR A 93 5.10 -11.88 14.63
CA TYR A 93 6.28 -11.14 14.20
C TYR A 93 5.89 -9.87 13.42
N LEU A 94 4.85 -9.94 12.58
CA LEU A 94 4.40 -8.81 11.78
C LEU A 94 3.76 -7.75 12.68
N GLU A 95 2.91 -8.16 13.62
CA GLU A 95 2.33 -7.25 14.61
C GLU A 95 3.41 -6.53 15.42
N THR A 96 4.41 -7.28 15.89
CA THR A 96 5.55 -6.72 16.63
C THR A 96 6.34 -5.72 15.79
N THR A 97 6.57 -6.05 14.51
CA THR A 97 7.33 -5.17 13.59
C THR A 97 6.54 -3.90 13.27
N VAL A 98 5.21 -4.00 13.07
CA VAL A 98 4.33 -2.83 12.89
C VAL A 98 4.38 -1.93 14.12
N LYS A 99 4.35 -2.47 15.34
CA LYS A 99 4.46 -1.68 16.57
C LYS A 99 5.80 -0.92 16.65
N LYS A 100 6.92 -1.55 16.26
CA LYS A 100 8.22 -0.87 16.14
C LYS A 100 8.18 0.27 15.13
N ALA A 101 7.63 0.02 13.94
CA ALA A 101 7.51 1.03 12.89
C ALA A 101 6.63 2.22 13.32
N VAL A 102 5.51 1.95 13.98
CA VAL A 102 4.61 2.98 14.52
C VAL A 102 5.31 3.84 15.58
N ALA A 103 6.12 3.22 16.45
CA ALA A 103 6.93 3.94 17.44
C ALA A 103 7.98 4.84 16.79
N LEU A 104 8.54 4.42 15.64
CA LEU A 104 9.46 5.23 14.84
C LEU A 104 8.75 6.40 14.11
N GLY A 105 7.45 6.28 13.86
CA GLY A 105 6.60 7.33 13.33
C GLY A 105 5.72 6.93 12.14
N PHE A 106 5.77 5.66 11.71
CA PHE A 106 4.96 5.18 10.59
C PHE A 106 3.46 5.25 10.87
N ARG A 107 2.67 5.51 9.82
CA ARG A 107 1.21 5.45 9.85
C ARG A 107 0.63 4.75 8.62
N PHE A 108 -0.55 4.16 8.76
CA PHE A 108 -1.24 3.49 7.67
C PHE A 108 -1.92 4.48 6.72
N VAL A 109 -1.66 4.36 5.43
CA VAL A 109 -2.53 4.92 4.39
C VAL A 109 -3.53 3.87 3.94
N HIS A 110 -4.75 4.30 3.64
CA HIS A 110 -5.86 3.42 3.28
C HIS A 110 -6.35 3.67 1.86
N LEU A 111 -6.87 2.62 1.22
CA LEU A 111 -7.65 2.73 0.00
C LEU A 111 -8.95 1.93 0.20
N PRO A 112 -10.07 2.61 0.50
CA PRO A 112 -11.29 1.93 0.93
C PRO A 112 -11.99 1.24 -0.25
N ARG A 113 -11.54 0.04 -0.62
CA ARG A 113 -12.27 -0.83 -1.55
C ARG A 113 -13.48 -1.43 -0.85
N ILE A 114 -14.64 -1.31 -1.51
CA ILE A 114 -15.89 -1.89 -1.02
C ILE A 114 -15.69 -3.39 -0.79
N ALA A 115 -16.10 -3.87 0.38
CA ALA A 115 -16.03 -5.28 0.77
C ALA A 115 -14.62 -5.89 0.75
N ALA A 116 -13.54 -5.10 0.82
CA ALA A 116 -12.20 -5.65 0.97
C ALA A 116 -11.93 -6.08 2.43
N PRO A 117 -11.18 -7.18 2.66
CA PRO A 117 -10.74 -7.55 4.00
C PRO A 117 -9.91 -6.43 4.64
N ARG A 118 -10.24 -6.08 5.90
CA ARG A 118 -9.52 -5.05 6.66
C ARG A 118 -9.24 -5.52 8.09
N HIS A 119 -8.03 -5.28 8.57
CA HIS A 119 -7.58 -5.57 9.93
C HIS A 119 -7.61 -4.30 10.80
N LEU A 120 -8.06 -4.44 12.06
CA LEU A 120 -8.23 -3.31 13.00
C LEU A 120 -6.93 -2.53 13.29
N LEU A 121 -5.78 -3.21 13.18
CA LEU A 121 -4.46 -2.60 13.35
C LEU A 121 -4.22 -1.45 12.37
N ALA A 122 -4.78 -1.53 11.15
CA ALA A 122 -4.68 -0.47 10.17
C ALA A 122 -5.37 0.81 10.66
N ASP A 123 -6.59 0.67 11.20
CA ASP A 123 -7.38 1.79 11.70
C ASP A 123 -6.79 2.39 12.99
N GLN A 124 -6.19 1.56 13.84
CA GLN A 124 -5.55 2.01 15.09
C GLN A 124 -4.40 3.00 14.85
N TYR A 125 -3.63 2.81 13.77
CA TYR A 125 -2.45 3.64 13.45
C TYR A 125 -2.60 4.37 12.11
N LYS A 126 -3.84 4.73 11.78
CA LYS A 126 -4.19 5.44 10.55
C LYS A 126 -3.49 6.80 10.44
N ALA A 127 -3.07 7.12 9.23
CA ALA A 127 -2.46 8.41 8.88
C ALA A 127 -3.49 9.55 8.98
N PRO A 128 -3.05 10.76 9.40
CA PRO A 128 -3.90 11.95 9.33
C PRO A 128 -4.43 12.18 7.91
N GLU A 129 -5.72 12.50 7.81
CA GLU A 129 -6.40 12.74 6.55
C GLU A 129 -6.45 14.25 6.28
N ILE A 130 -5.38 14.78 5.66
CA ILE A 130 -5.26 16.22 5.36
C ILE A 130 -6.28 16.64 4.30
N LEU A 131 -6.53 15.77 3.31
CA LEU A 131 -7.50 15.99 2.25
C LEU A 131 -8.90 15.50 2.65
N PRO A 132 -9.98 16.22 2.27
CA PRO A 132 -11.36 15.79 2.50
C PRO A 132 -11.61 14.38 1.95
N LEU A 133 -12.50 13.61 2.60
CA LEU A 133 -12.79 12.23 2.21
C LEU A 133 -13.13 12.11 0.72
N GLN A 134 -14.06 12.91 0.22
CA GLN A 134 -14.48 12.86 -1.19
C GLN A 134 -13.28 13.08 -2.14
N VAL A 135 -12.44 14.07 -1.86
CA VAL A 135 -11.24 14.36 -2.67
C VAL A 135 -10.28 13.17 -2.69
N ARG A 136 -10.07 12.50 -1.55
CA ARG A 136 -9.21 11.31 -1.48
C ARG A 136 -9.81 10.13 -2.24
N LEU A 137 -11.12 9.92 -2.14
CA LEU A 137 -11.80 8.87 -2.88
C LEU A 137 -11.71 9.11 -4.39
N ASP A 138 -12.00 10.34 -4.85
CA ASP A 138 -11.95 10.69 -6.26
C ASP A 138 -10.54 10.47 -6.84
N ARG A 139 -9.51 11.01 -6.17
CA ARG A 139 -8.10 10.84 -6.56
C ARG A 139 -7.68 9.37 -6.57
N GLY A 140 -7.97 8.65 -5.49
CA GLY A 140 -7.57 7.26 -5.33
C GLY A 140 -8.21 6.35 -6.37
N PHE A 141 -9.51 6.50 -6.61
CA PHE A 141 -10.23 5.67 -7.58
C PHE A 141 -9.97 6.06 -9.03
N GLU A 142 -9.69 7.34 -9.32
CA GLU A 142 -9.19 7.74 -10.63
C GLU A 142 -7.86 7.07 -10.95
N CYS A 143 -6.88 7.18 -10.04
CA CYS A 143 -5.56 6.57 -10.18
C CYS A 143 -5.64 5.04 -10.32
N LEU A 144 -6.45 4.41 -9.48
CA LEU A 144 -6.69 2.96 -9.53
C LEU A 144 -7.28 2.54 -10.88
N ARG A 145 -8.29 3.23 -11.40
CA ARG A 145 -8.86 2.92 -12.73
C ARG A 145 -7.84 3.08 -13.84
N TYR A 146 -6.99 4.10 -13.75
CA TYR A 146 -5.90 4.28 -14.71
C TYR A 146 -4.90 3.11 -14.65
N ILE A 147 -4.41 2.73 -13.46
CA ILE A 147 -3.52 1.57 -13.29
C ILE A 147 -4.16 0.29 -13.87
N GLU A 148 -5.44 0.05 -13.57
CA GLU A 148 -6.18 -1.10 -14.10
C GLU A 148 -6.33 -1.03 -15.63
N SER A 149 -6.51 0.16 -16.22
CA SER A 149 -6.55 0.36 -17.69
C SER A 149 -5.23 0.03 -18.39
N LEU A 150 -4.11 0.08 -17.66
CA LEU A 150 -2.79 -0.36 -18.15
C LEU A 150 -2.61 -1.88 -18.10
N GLY A 151 -3.60 -2.63 -17.58
CA GLY A 151 -3.51 -4.07 -17.34
C GLY A 151 -2.74 -4.45 -16.08
N CYS A 152 -2.59 -3.51 -15.13
CA CYS A 152 -1.87 -3.68 -13.86
C CYS A 152 -2.83 -3.71 -12.67
N GLY A 153 -2.29 -3.79 -11.45
CA GLY A 153 -3.11 -3.75 -10.22
C GLY A 153 -4.09 -4.92 -10.12
N LYS A 154 -5.28 -4.66 -9.58
CA LYS A 154 -6.36 -5.67 -9.51
C LYS A 154 -6.80 -6.16 -10.89
N GLY A 155 -6.71 -5.30 -11.91
CA GLY A 155 -7.05 -5.65 -13.30
C GLY A 155 -6.22 -6.83 -13.81
N ALA A 156 -4.93 -6.88 -13.45
CA ALA A 156 -4.05 -8.01 -13.78
C ALA A 156 -4.57 -9.33 -13.18
N LEU A 157 -5.00 -9.34 -11.91
CA LEU A 157 -5.59 -10.52 -11.28
C LEU A 157 -6.91 -10.93 -11.95
N MET A 158 -7.81 -9.96 -12.19
CA MET A 158 -9.11 -10.24 -12.79
C MET A 158 -8.98 -10.81 -14.21
N ALA A 159 -7.98 -10.39 -14.98
CA ALA A 159 -7.68 -10.91 -16.31
C ALA A 159 -7.15 -12.36 -16.30
N MET A 160 -6.71 -12.88 -15.15
CA MET A 160 -6.27 -14.27 -15.00
C MET A 160 -7.42 -15.24 -14.69
N LEU A 161 -8.60 -14.72 -14.34
CA LEU A 161 -9.77 -15.50 -13.94
C LEU A 161 -10.64 -15.84 -15.16
N GLU A 162 -11.32 -16.97 -15.12
CA GLU A 162 -12.18 -17.47 -16.19
C GLU A 162 -13.48 -16.65 -16.31
N ASN A 163 -14.08 -16.27 -15.17
CA ASN A 163 -15.40 -15.61 -15.12
C ASN A 163 -15.44 -14.37 -14.20
N PRO A 164 -14.64 -13.31 -14.47
CA PRO A 164 -14.48 -12.17 -13.57
C PRO A 164 -15.68 -11.22 -13.46
N GLN A 165 -16.72 -11.38 -14.29
CA GLN A 165 -17.76 -10.36 -14.52
C GLN A 165 -18.58 -9.99 -13.28
N ASN A 166 -18.74 -10.92 -12.34
CA ASN A 166 -19.50 -10.71 -11.09
C ASN A 166 -18.59 -10.34 -9.90
N GLY A 167 -17.35 -9.95 -10.17
CA GLY A 167 -16.36 -9.61 -9.14
C GLY A 167 -15.51 -10.79 -8.68
N LEU A 168 -14.53 -10.50 -7.82
CA LEU A 168 -13.46 -11.43 -7.46
C LEU A 168 -13.95 -12.67 -6.71
N VAL A 169 -14.76 -12.51 -5.67
CA VAL A 169 -15.17 -13.64 -4.81
C VAL A 169 -16.06 -14.65 -5.56
N PRO A 170 -17.08 -14.22 -6.34
CA PRO A 170 -17.84 -15.15 -7.19
C PRO A 170 -16.97 -15.81 -8.26
N ALA A 171 -16.11 -15.05 -8.93
CA ALA A 171 -15.23 -15.57 -9.97
C ALA A 171 -14.31 -16.68 -9.44
N LEU A 172 -13.88 -16.61 -8.18
CA LEU A 172 -12.91 -17.52 -7.59
C LEU A 172 -13.50 -18.87 -7.14
N GLN A 173 -14.82 -19.05 -7.05
CA GLN A 173 -15.42 -20.26 -6.47
C GLN A 173 -15.01 -21.53 -7.24
N ASP A 174 -15.08 -21.49 -8.57
CA ASP A 174 -14.82 -22.64 -9.44
C ASP A 174 -13.60 -22.43 -10.37
N ASP A 175 -12.80 -21.39 -10.12
CA ASP A 175 -11.69 -21.02 -11.01
C ASP A 175 -10.48 -21.95 -10.88
N SER A 176 -9.91 -22.35 -12.03
CA SER A 176 -8.75 -23.25 -12.11
C SER A 176 -7.39 -22.58 -11.81
N ILE A 177 -7.36 -21.26 -11.56
CA ILE A 177 -6.13 -20.51 -11.26
C ILE A 177 -5.35 -21.16 -10.11
N THR A 178 -4.06 -21.34 -10.33
CA THR A 178 -3.18 -21.91 -9.30
C THR A 178 -2.98 -20.93 -8.15
N GLU A 179 -2.76 -21.43 -6.94
CA GLU A 179 -2.45 -20.60 -5.76
C GLU A 179 -1.28 -19.65 -6.02
N LYS A 180 -0.27 -20.11 -6.77
CA LYS A 180 0.90 -19.30 -7.13
C LYS A 180 0.52 -18.11 -8.00
N LYS A 181 -0.22 -18.34 -9.09
CA LYS A 181 -0.67 -17.26 -10.00
C LYS A 181 -1.61 -16.30 -9.27
N PHE A 182 -2.54 -16.83 -8.47
CA PHE A 182 -3.43 -16.03 -7.67
C PHE A 182 -2.68 -15.13 -6.68
N ALA A 183 -1.69 -15.68 -5.96
CA ALA A 183 -0.89 -14.91 -5.02
C ALA A 183 -0.04 -13.82 -5.71
N GLN A 184 0.43 -14.06 -6.95
CA GLN A 184 1.10 -13.05 -7.77
C GLN A 184 0.13 -11.93 -8.18
N GLY A 185 -1.08 -12.25 -8.64
CA GLY A 185 -2.09 -11.25 -8.95
C GLY A 185 -2.55 -10.45 -7.73
N VAL A 186 -2.62 -11.07 -6.54
CA VAL A 186 -2.88 -10.35 -5.29
C VAL A 186 -1.73 -9.39 -4.94
N ALA A 187 -0.47 -9.79 -5.14
CA ALA A 187 0.67 -8.89 -4.89
C ALA A 187 0.59 -7.66 -5.80
N GLU A 188 0.40 -7.87 -7.11
CA GLU A 188 0.24 -6.78 -8.08
C GLU A 188 -0.97 -5.88 -7.75
N TRP A 189 -2.07 -6.46 -7.28
CA TRP A 189 -3.20 -5.68 -6.75
C TRP A 189 -2.77 -4.78 -5.59
N MET A 190 -2.06 -5.30 -4.59
CA MET A 190 -1.62 -4.50 -3.45
C MET A 190 -0.64 -3.39 -3.85
N ASP A 191 0.25 -3.64 -4.81
CA ASP A 191 1.16 -2.62 -5.36
C ASP A 191 0.39 -1.46 -6.02
N GLY A 192 -0.59 -1.79 -6.87
CA GLY A 192 -1.44 -0.79 -7.52
C GLY A 192 -2.30 0.01 -6.53
N ASP A 193 -2.83 -0.66 -5.50
CA ASP A 193 -3.61 0.01 -4.45
C ASP A 193 -2.72 0.89 -3.57
N ALA A 194 -1.48 0.48 -3.27
CA ALA A 194 -0.54 1.25 -2.48
C ALA A 194 -0.12 2.55 -3.19
N LEU A 195 0.16 2.49 -4.50
CA LEU A 195 0.42 3.68 -5.32
C LEU A 195 -0.79 4.62 -5.38
N SER A 196 -1.98 4.05 -5.59
CA SER A 196 -3.23 4.81 -5.61
C SER A 196 -3.50 5.50 -4.27
N ALA A 197 -3.24 4.80 -3.14
CA ALA A 197 -3.37 5.37 -1.79
C ALA A 197 -2.35 6.50 -1.56
N THR A 198 -1.12 6.34 -2.04
CA THR A 198 -0.07 7.36 -1.96
C THR A 198 -0.51 8.65 -2.66
N TYR A 199 -1.03 8.53 -3.88
CA TYR A 199 -1.57 9.66 -4.63
C TYR A 199 -2.84 10.26 -3.97
N ALA A 200 -3.72 9.41 -3.46
CA ALA A 200 -4.96 9.81 -2.79
C ALA A 200 -4.69 10.66 -1.55
N TYR A 201 -3.68 10.29 -0.75
CA TYR A 201 -3.26 11.04 0.42
C TYR A 201 -2.43 12.29 0.09
N GLY A 202 -2.07 12.50 -1.19
CA GLY A 202 -1.24 13.62 -1.62
C GLY A 202 0.22 13.49 -1.17
N LEU A 203 0.71 12.27 -1.00
CA LEU A 203 2.09 11.99 -0.59
C LEU A 203 3.02 12.02 -1.80
N GLU A 204 4.28 12.37 -1.56
CA GLU A 204 5.23 12.71 -2.62
C GLU A 204 5.96 11.48 -3.18
N TYR A 205 6.36 10.55 -2.32
CA TYR A 205 7.23 9.43 -2.69
C TYR A 205 6.64 8.08 -2.35
N PHE A 206 6.89 7.10 -3.23
CA PHE A 206 6.70 5.68 -2.99
C PHE A 206 8.05 4.98 -3.08
N CYS A 207 8.57 4.47 -1.97
CA CYS A 207 9.89 3.87 -1.87
C CYS A 207 9.80 2.34 -1.95
N THR A 208 10.34 1.74 -3.02
CA THR A 208 10.36 0.29 -3.25
C THR A 208 11.69 -0.17 -3.84
N SER A 209 12.13 -1.38 -3.48
CA SER A 209 13.24 -2.06 -4.16
C SER A 209 12.77 -2.89 -5.36
N ASP A 210 11.47 -3.02 -5.59
CA ASP A 210 10.93 -3.79 -6.72
C ASP A 210 11.06 -3.01 -8.03
N GLN A 211 11.56 -3.71 -9.05
CA GLN A 211 11.72 -3.19 -10.42
C GLN A 211 10.76 -3.87 -11.41
N GLY A 212 9.80 -4.65 -10.93
CA GLY A 212 8.81 -5.36 -11.74
C GLY A 212 9.38 -6.52 -12.57
N ALA A 213 10.63 -6.95 -12.31
CA ALA A 213 11.35 -7.90 -13.14
C ALA A 213 10.68 -9.29 -13.21
N GLY A 214 9.99 -9.71 -12.14
CA GLY A 214 9.37 -11.03 -12.04
C GLY A 214 8.01 -11.16 -12.74
N ALA A 215 7.27 -10.06 -12.91
CA ALA A 215 5.93 -10.04 -13.51
C ALA A 215 5.90 -9.45 -14.93
N GLY A 216 7.01 -8.85 -15.39
CA GLY A 216 7.11 -8.33 -16.75
C GLY A 216 6.12 -7.18 -16.97
N THR A 217 5.50 -7.13 -18.15
CA THR A 217 4.65 -6.00 -18.56
C THR A 217 3.33 -5.86 -17.80
N SER A 218 2.94 -6.87 -17.00
CA SER A 218 1.76 -6.78 -16.13
C SER A 218 2.04 -6.09 -14.79
N SER A 219 3.32 -5.78 -14.49
CA SER A 219 3.67 -5.07 -13.26
C SER A 219 3.57 -3.56 -13.41
N ILE A 220 2.94 -2.89 -12.44
CA ILE A 220 2.94 -1.43 -12.36
C ILE A 220 4.36 -0.85 -12.19
N PHE A 221 5.28 -1.61 -11.62
CA PHE A 221 6.69 -1.23 -11.48
C PHE A 221 7.55 -1.51 -12.72
N HIS A 222 7.01 -2.18 -13.74
CA HIS A 222 7.73 -2.32 -15.01
C HIS A 222 8.10 -0.95 -15.58
N PRO A 223 9.32 -0.74 -16.12
CA PRO A 223 9.80 0.59 -16.52
C PRO A 223 8.84 1.36 -17.43
N SER A 224 8.20 0.68 -18.39
CA SER A 224 7.23 1.31 -19.30
C SER A 224 5.94 1.75 -18.59
N LYS A 225 5.51 1.03 -17.54
CA LYS A 225 4.29 1.33 -16.78
C LYS A 225 4.56 2.40 -15.73
N ARG A 226 5.71 2.33 -15.05
CA ARG A 226 6.23 3.38 -14.16
C ARG A 226 6.34 4.73 -14.89
N ALA A 227 6.87 4.75 -16.11
CA ALA A 227 6.94 5.97 -16.91
C ALA A 227 5.55 6.57 -17.20
N LEU A 228 4.59 5.74 -17.60
CA LEU A 228 3.20 6.15 -17.85
C LEU A 228 2.49 6.62 -16.57
N TYR A 229 2.79 6.01 -15.41
CA TYR A 229 2.25 6.42 -14.13
C TYR A 229 2.75 7.81 -13.72
N VAL A 230 4.07 8.02 -13.73
CA VAL A 230 4.70 9.29 -13.32
C VAL A 230 4.31 10.46 -14.24
N GLN A 231 3.97 10.20 -15.50
CA GLN A 231 3.45 11.25 -16.41
C GLN A 231 2.07 11.77 -16.00
N ASN A 232 1.23 10.93 -15.36
CA ASN A 232 -0.13 11.28 -15.00
C ASN A 232 -0.29 11.67 -13.52
N TYR A 233 0.62 11.20 -12.67
CA TYR A 233 0.53 11.40 -11.22
C TYR A 233 1.83 11.94 -10.65
N ASN A 234 1.71 12.92 -9.76
CA ASN A 234 2.84 13.57 -9.08
C ASN A 234 3.40 12.75 -7.90
N VAL A 235 3.41 11.41 -8.02
CA VAL A 235 4.02 10.50 -7.05
C VAL A 235 5.30 9.95 -7.67
N LYS A 236 6.42 10.19 -6.99
CA LYS A 236 7.73 9.69 -7.42
C LYS A 236 7.94 8.30 -6.83
N ILE A 237 7.91 7.29 -7.70
CA ILE A 237 8.38 5.94 -7.34
C ILE A 237 9.91 5.99 -7.31
N VAL A 238 10.53 5.56 -6.22
CA VAL A 238 11.98 5.64 -5.99
C VAL A 238 12.52 4.40 -5.29
N THR A 239 13.78 4.06 -5.52
CA THR A 239 14.52 3.10 -4.68
C THR A 239 15.01 3.74 -3.38
N PRO A 240 15.45 2.96 -2.38
CA PRO A 240 16.12 3.51 -1.20
C PRO A 240 17.30 4.43 -1.53
N ASP A 241 18.13 4.06 -2.51
CA ASP A 241 19.30 4.84 -2.92
C ASP A 241 18.90 6.13 -3.64
N GLU A 242 17.91 6.06 -4.53
CA GLU A 242 17.34 7.23 -5.22
C GLU A 242 16.73 8.22 -4.21
N LEU A 243 15.98 7.71 -3.23
CA LEU A 243 15.39 8.53 -2.17
C LEU A 243 16.47 9.24 -1.36
N LEU A 244 17.52 8.52 -0.95
CA LEU A 244 18.61 9.10 -0.17
C LEU A 244 19.36 10.19 -0.95
N ALA A 245 19.62 9.95 -2.24
CA ALA A 245 20.27 10.94 -3.10
C ALA A 245 19.44 12.22 -3.26
N ILE A 246 18.11 12.09 -3.40
CA ILE A 246 17.19 13.23 -3.48
C ILE A 246 17.22 14.05 -2.18
N LEU A 247 17.23 13.37 -1.02
CA LEU A 247 17.21 14.05 0.27
C LEU A 247 18.55 14.71 0.64
N HIS A 248 19.67 14.19 0.14
CA HIS A 248 20.99 14.82 0.32
C HIS A 248 21.25 16.00 -0.64
N THR A 249 20.53 16.09 -1.75
CA THR A 249 20.70 17.15 -2.75
C THR A 249 19.74 18.32 -2.58
N ALA A 250 18.72 18.21 -1.72
CA ALA A 250 17.87 19.33 -1.35
C ALA A 250 18.64 20.30 -0.44
N PRO A 251 18.95 21.54 -0.86
CA PRO A 251 19.54 22.52 0.04
C PRO A 251 18.55 22.85 1.18
N PRO A 252 19.03 23.18 2.38
CA PRO A 252 18.15 23.70 3.42
C PRO A 252 17.48 24.99 2.90
N GLU A 253 16.14 25.05 2.93
CA GLU A 253 15.40 26.29 2.69
C GLU A 253 15.94 27.36 3.65
N VAL A 254 16.67 28.34 3.11
CA VAL A 254 17.09 29.51 3.87
C VAL A 254 15.81 30.29 4.18
N PRO A 255 15.46 30.53 5.46
CA PRO A 255 14.30 31.32 5.79
C PRO A 255 14.46 32.71 5.17
N ALA A 256 13.41 33.19 4.51
CA ALA A 256 13.37 34.52 3.91
C ALA A 256 13.80 35.56 4.96
N PRO A 257 14.67 36.53 4.60
CA PRO A 257 15.06 37.58 5.53
C PRO A 257 13.79 38.30 5.99
N GLN A 258 13.59 38.32 7.31
CA GLN A 258 12.58 39.17 7.91
C GLN A 258 13.01 40.62 7.61
N GLU A 259 12.23 41.30 6.78
CA GLU A 259 12.38 42.74 6.56
C GLU A 259 12.23 43.45 7.92
N ALA A 260 13.25 44.24 8.26
CA ALA A 260 13.34 45.06 9.46
C ALA A 260 12.64 46.40 9.29
#